data_AF-A0A5R2NB69-F1
#
_entry.id   AF-A0A5R2NB69-F1
#
_cell.length_a   1.000
_cell.length_b   1.000
_cell.length_c   1.000
_cell.angle_alpha   90.00
_cell.angle_beta   90.00
_cell.angle_gamma   90.00
#
_symmetry.space_group_name_H-M   'P 1'
#
loop_
_entity.id
_entity.type
_entity.pdbx_description
1 polymer ?
#
loop_
_entity_poly.entity_id
_entity_poly.type
_entity_poly.pdbx_seq_one_letter_code
_entity_poly.pdbx_strand_id
1 'polypeptide(L)'
;MARPSFLSAAWAKAASVVKSAGLASRNSQTLKQSRYAAAVMAVAGLDRRLRPPMPDTTIKPEYDYIVVGGGSAGCVVASRLCENPHVTVLLLEAGARNDTPLVRWPAGYSRLQGNKVRWEWSTVPQKPLNNRRLLFPQGTLLGG
;
A
#
# COMPACT_ATOMS: atom_id res chain seq x y z
N MET A 1 38.00 -1.41 -2.91
CA MET A 1 37.21 -1.42 -1.66
C MET A 1 35.75 -1.67 -2.01
N ALA A 2 35.25 -2.90 -1.82
CA ALA A 2 33.89 -3.29 -2.20
C ALA A 2 32.87 -2.74 -1.20
N ARG A 3 31.89 -1.97 -1.67
CA ARG A 3 30.76 -1.51 -0.84
C ARG A 3 29.89 -2.72 -0.48
N PRO A 4 29.52 -2.93 0.79
CA PRO A 4 28.60 -4.00 1.15
C PRO A 4 27.25 -3.76 0.48
N SER A 5 26.66 -4.81 -0.10
CA SER A 5 25.35 -4.73 -0.76
C SER A 5 24.27 -4.33 0.24
N PHE A 6 23.37 -3.44 -0.17
CA PHE A 6 22.27 -2.87 0.65
C PHE A 6 21.43 -3.94 1.40
N LEU A 7 21.38 -5.15 0.87
CA LEU A 7 20.68 -6.30 1.44
C LEU A 7 21.31 -6.79 2.76
N SER A 8 22.63 -6.72 2.94
CA SER A 8 23.29 -7.27 4.14
C SER A 8 23.09 -6.40 5.39
N ALA A 9 23.07 -5.08 5.22
CA ALA A 9 22.89 -4.13 6.32
C ALA A 9 21.44 -4.10 6.85
N ALA A 10 20.46 -4.24 5.96
CA ALA A 10 19.05 -4.31 6.33
C ALA A 10 18.73 -5.59 7.14
N TRP A 11 19.32 -6.72 6.76
CA TRP A 11 19.18 -7.99 7.48
C TRP A 11 19.81 -7.97 8.87
N ALA A 12 21.00 -7.40 9.02
CA ALA A 12 21.65 -7.26 10.32
C ALA A 12 20.81 -6.42 11.30
N LYS A 13 20.14 -5.38 10.79
CA LYS A 13 19.32 -4.48 11.61
C LYS A 13 17.96 -5.10 11.98
N ALA A 14 17.34 -5.87 11.09
CA ALA A 14 16.13 -6.63 11.38
C ALA A 14 16.37 -7.70 12.46
N ALA A 15 17.51 -8.40 12.41
CA ALA A 15 17.88 -9.41 13.40
C ALA A 15 18.11 -8.82 14.81
N SER A 16 18.62 -7.59 14.89
CA SER A 16 18.81 -6.86 16.14
C SER A 16 17.48 -6.50 16.82
N VAL A 17 16.48 -6.03 16.06
CA VAL A 17 15.15 -5.67 16.59
C VAL A 17 14.39 -6.89 17.13
N VAL A 18 14.55 -8.05 16.48
CA VAL A 18 13.96 -9.31 16.94
C VAL A 18 14.58 -9.79 18.26
N LYS A 19 15.86 -9.48 18.53
CA LYS A 19 16.53 -9.83 19.80
C LYS A 19 16.14 -8.90 20.95
N SER A 20 15.81 -7.63 20.70
CA SER A 20 15.46 -6.66 21.75
C SER A 20 14.01 -6.77 22.23
N ALA A 21 13.11 -7.41 21.47
CA ALA A 21 11.73 -7.63 21.85
C ALA A 21 11.61 -8.85 22.78
N GLY A 22 12.03 -8.70 24.04
CA GLY A 22 11.87 -9.73 25.07
C GLY A 22 10.41 -10.08 25.31
N LEU A 23 9.92 -11.18 24.71
CA LEU A 23 8.60 -11.73 24.98
C LEU A 23 8.75 -13.15 25.56
N ALA A 24 8.74 -13.22 26.89
CA ALA A 24 8.67 -14.46 27.64
C ALA A 24 7.24 -15.05 27.53
N SER A 25 7.03 -15.95 26.56
CA SER A 25 5.82 -16.77 26.49
C SER A 25 6.23 -18.22 26.26
N ARG A 26 5.86 -19.12 27.18
CA ARG A 26 6.31 -20.53 27.21
C ARG A 26 5.65 -21.45 26.17
N ASN A 27 4.93 -20.91 25.18
CA ASN A 27 4.20 -21.72 24.21
C ASN A 27 4.70 -21.47 22.78
N SER A 28 5.18 -22.52 22.12
CA SER A 28 5.96 -22.45 20.87
C SER A 28 5.16 -21.90 19.68
N GLN A 29 3.84 -22.10 19.69
CA GLN A 29 2.92 -21.59 18.68
C GLN A 29 2.73 -20.06 18.80
N THR A 30 2.58 -19.57 20.03
CA THR A 30 2.44 -18.14 20.34
C THR A 30 3.75 -17.38 20.13
N LEU A 31 4.90 -18.01 20.41
CA LEU A 31 6.22 -17.48 20.07
C LEU A 31 6.45 -17.34 18.56
N LYS A 32 6.01 -18.33 17.75
CA LYS A 32 6.09 -18.24 16.29
C LYS A 32 5.22 -17.12 15.73
N GLN A 33 3.97 -17.00 16.22
CA GLN A 33 3.06 -15.91 15.84
C GLN A 33 3.59 -14.54 16.28
N SER A 34 4.15 -14.43 17.48
CA SER A 34 4.74 -13.20 18.02
C SER A 34 5.99 -12.75 17.24
N ARG A 35 6.87 -13.69 16.86
CA ARG A 35 8.05 -13.39 16.03
C ARG A 35 7.67 -12.98 14.62
N TYR A 36 6.64 -13.60 14.04
CA TYR A 36 6.10 -13.18 12.75
C TYR A 36 5.50 -11.79 12.85
N ALA A 37 4.68 -11.51 13.87
CA ALA A 37 4.11 -10.18 14.09
C ALA A 37 5.20 -9.11 14.30
N ALA A 38 6.22 -9.39 15.13
CA ALA A 38 7.34 -8.49 15.36
C ALA A 38 8.19 -8.25 14.10
N ALA A 39 8.46 -9.30 13.32
CA ALA A 39 9.16 -9.16 12.04
C ALA A 39 8.34 -8.36 11.02
N VAL A 40 7.02 -8.60 10.94
CA VAL A 40 6.08 -7.83 10.10
C VAL A 40 6.06 -6.36 10.52
N MET A 41 6.01 -6.07 11.83
CA MET A 41 6.02 -4.70 12.34
C MET A 41 7.39 -4.03 12.16
N ALA A 42 8.49 -4.77 12.25
CA ALA A 42 9.85 -4.26 12.00
C ALA A 42 10.06 -3.92 10.51
N VAL A 43 9.60 -4.77 9.59
CA VAL A 43 9.65 -4.50 8.14
C VAL A 43 8.71 -3.34 7.78
N ALA A 44 7.50 -3.32 8.33
CA ALA A 44 6.55 -2.20 8.16
C ALA A 44 7.09 -0.87 8.71
N GLY A 45 7.83 -0.92 9.84
CA GLY A 45 8.46 0.24 10.46
C GLY A 45 9.70 0.73 9.72
N LEU A 46 10.47 -0.16 9.10
CA LEU A 46 11.66 0.17 8.31
C LEU A 46 11.26 0.90 7.00
N ASP A 47 10.19 0.45 6.35
CA ASP A 47 9.66 1.05 5.12
C ASP A 47 9.11 2.47 5.30
N ARG A 48 8.61 2.83 6.50
CA ARG A 48 8.15 4.20 6.79
C ARG A 48 9.29 5.21 6.92
N ARG A 49 10.48 4.80 7.37
CA ARG A 49 11.63 5.71 7.63
C ARG A 49 12.44 6.06 6.37
N LEU A 50 12.27 5.28 5.30
CA LEU A 50 13.00 5.47 4.04
C LEU A 50 12.20 6.23 2.98
N ARG A 51 10.96 6.64 3.29
CA ARG A 51 10.13 7.36 2.33
C ARG A 51 10.44 8.85 2.34
N PRO A 52 10.55 9.48 1.16
CA PRO A 52 10.60 10.93 1.09
C PRO A 52 9.31 11.51 1.70
N PRO A 53 9.38 12.70 2.32
CA PRO A 53 8.19 13.42 2.74
C PRO A 53 7.25 13.59 1.55
N MET A 54 5.95 13.75 1.83
CA MET A 54 4.97 14.06 0.77
C MET A 54 5.51 15.24 -0.05
N PRO A 55 5.49 15.17 -1.40
CA PRO A 55 5.74 16.34 -2.20
C PRO A 55 4.71 17.42 -1.85
N ASP A 56 5.08 18.67 -2.07
CA ASP A 56 4.20 19.81 -1.81
C ASP A 56 2.82 19.58 -2.42
N THR A 57 1.82 19.46 -1.55
CA THR A 57 0.41 19.23 -1.90
C THR A 57 -0.35 20.53 -2.12
N THR A 58 0.35 21.67 -2.17
CA THR A 58 -0.27 22.96 -2.48
C THR A 58 -0.94 22.88 -3.84
N ILE A 59 -2.27 22.96 -3.83
CA ILE A 59 -3.08 22.97 -5.04
C ILE A 59 -2.90 24.34 -5.70
N LYS A 60 -2.47 24.31 -6.97
CA LYS A 60 -2.35 25.50 -7.81
C LYS A 60 -3.73 25.86 -8.40
N PRO A 61 -3.96 27.12 -8.79
CA PRO A 61 -5.22 27.50 -9.43
C PRO A 61 -5.42 26.82 -10.79
N GLU A 62 -4.34 26.45 -11.48
CA GLU A 62 -4.37 25.92 -12.84
C GLU A 62 -3.36 24.77 -13.04
N TYR A 63 -3.72 23.83 -13.92
CA TYR A 63 -2.90 22.70 -14.36
C TYR A 63 -3.14 22.43 -15.85
N ASP A 64 -2.11 21.99 -16.56
CA ASP A 64 -2.24 21.59 -17.97
C ASP A 64 -3.05 20.30 -18.13
N TYR A 65 -2.91 19.38 -17.16
CA TYR A 65 -3.65 18.12 -17.13
C TYR A 65 -4.17 17.82 -15.73
N ILE A 66 -5.41 17.35 -15.65
CA ILE A 66 -6.02 16.79 -14.44
C ILE A 66 -6.36 15.33 -14.72
N VAL A 67 -5.70 14.41 -14.02
CA VAL A 67 -5.98 12.98 -14.06
C VAL A 67 -6.88 12.64 -12.87
N VAL A 68 -8.08 12.14 -13.15
CA VAL A 68 -9.05 11.75 -12.13
C VAL A 68 -9.01 10.23 -11.96
N GLY A 69 -8.69 9.78 -10.76
CA GLY A 69 -8.45 8.39 -10.41
C GLY A 69 -6.98 8.02 -10.54
N GLY A 70 -6.30 7.84 -9.41
CA GLY A 70 -4.97 7.26 -9.28
C GLY A 70 -4.97 5.74 -9.30
N GLY A 71 -5.81 5.11 -10.11
CA GLY A 71 -5.80 3.67 -10.35
C GLY A 71 -4.66 3.22 -11.25
N SER A 72 -4.64 1.96 -11.67
CA SER A 72 -3.55 1.40 -12.49
C SER A 72 -3.31 2.19 -13.78
N ALA A 73 -4.37 2.60 -14.47
CA ALA A 73 -4.26 3.43 -15.68
C ALA A 73 -3.86 4.88 -15.36
N GLY A 74 -4.48 5.48 -14.34
CA GLY A 74 -4.21 6.87 -13.97
C GLY A 74 -2.79 7.11 -13.50
N CYS A 75 -2.21 6.19 -12.73
CA CYS A 75 -0.80 6.25 -12.34
C CYS A 75 0.14 6.21 -13.55
N VAL A 76 -0.14 5.35 -14.54
CA VAL A 76 0.69 5.24 -15.75
C VAL A 76 0.58 6.51 -16.59
N VAL A 77 -0.63 7.00 -16.83
CA VAL A 77 -0.85 8.23 -17.61
C VAL A 77 -0.22 9.44 -16.94
N ALA A 78 -0.44 9.64 -15.64
CA ALA A 78 0.16 10.74 -14.88
C ALA A 78 1.70 10.66 -14.92
N SER A 79 2.27 9.46 -14.79
CA SER A 79 3.72 9.27 -14.88
C SER A 79 4.27 9.70 -16.25
N ARG A 80 3.58 9.36 -17.36
CA ARG A 80 4.03 9.72 -18.71
C ARG A 80 3.89 11.21 -18.99
N LEU A 81 2.80 11.84 -18.54
CA LEU A 81 2.62 13.29 -18.68
C LEU A 81 3.72 14.07 -17.93
N CYS A 82 4.08 13.62 -16.73
CA CYS A 82 5.15 14.23 -15.93
C CYS A 82 6.57 14.05 -16.51
N GLU A 83 6.78 13.23 -17.53
CA GLU A 83 8.08 13.13 -18.22
C GLU A 83 8.41 14.44 -18.97
N ASN A 84 7.40 15.23 -19.34
CA ASN A 84 7.59 16.56 -19.90
C ASN A 84 7.70 17.60 -18.77
N PRO A 85 8.86 18.27 -18.59
CA PRO A 85 9.03 19.27 -17.53
C PRO A 85 8.27 20.59 -17.78
N HIS A 86 7.71 20.77 -18.98
CA HIS A 86 6.99 21.99 -19.36
C HIS A 86 5.49 21.94 -19.05
N VAL A 87 4.98 20.81 -18.53
CA VAL A 87 3.57 20.66 -18.20
C VAL A 87 3.38 20.38 -16.71
N THR A 88 2.23 20.78 -16.20
CA THR A 88 1.80 20.61 -14.82
C THR A 88 0.64 19.61 -14.78
N VAL A 89 0.77 18.61 -13.91
CA VAL A 89 -0.18 17.50 -13.81
C VAL A 89 -0.71 17.41 -12.39
N LEU A 90 -2.04 17.43 -12.24
CA LEU A 90 -2.72 17.12 -11.00
C LEU A 90 -3.32 15.71 -11.07
N LEU A 91 -2.95 14.85 -10.12
CA LEU A 91 -3.58 13.53 -9.95
C LEU A 91 -4.53 13.58 -8.75
N LEU A 92 -5.82 13.38 -8.98
CA LEU A 92 -6.84 13.28 -7.95
C LEU A 92 -7.20 11.83 -7.71
N GLU A 93 -7.05 11.35 -6.47
CA GLU A 93 -7.44 10.01 -6.06
C GLU A 93 -8.37 10.12 -4.84
N ALA A 94 -9.52 9.46 -4.91
CA ALA A 94 -10.51 9.47 -3.82
C ALA A 94 -10.04 8.64 -2.61
N GLY A 95 -9.21 7.64 -2.90
CA GLY A 95 -8.64 6.71 -1.96
C GLY A 95 -7.51 7.23 -1.09
N ALA A 96 -7.13 6.40 -0.12
CA ALA A 96 -5.95 6.64 0.69
C ALA A 96 -4.66 6.31 -0.07
N ARG A 97 -3.53 6.71 0.51
CA ARG A 97 -2.22 6.22 0.06
C ARG A 97 -2.16 4.69 0.21
N ASN A 98 -1.49 4.00 -0.70
CA ASN A 98 -1.34 2.54 -0.71
C ASN A 98 -0.32 2.00 0.31
N ASP A 99 -0.21 2.65 1.45
CA ASP A 99 1.00 2.59 2.26
C ASP A 99 0.86 1.74 3.53
N THR A 100 -0.24 1.00 3.63
CA THR A 100 -0.48 0.09 4.74
C THR A 100 0.26 -1.24 4.52
N PRO A 101 0.74 -1.90 5.60
CA PRO A 101 1.37 -3.22 5.47
C PRO A 101 0.46 -4.27 4.83
N LEU A 102 -0.85 -4.14 5.00
CA LEU A 102 -1.85 -5.04 4.43
C LEU A 102 -1.90 -4.98 2.90
N VAL A 103 -1.67 -3.80 2.32
CA VAL A 103 -1.63 -3.61 0.85
C VAL A 103 -0.32 -4.14 0.25
N ARG A 104 0.80 -4.02 0.97
CA ARG A 104 2.11 -4.47 0.48
C ARG A 104 2.35 -5.98 0.56
N TRP A 105 1.66 -6.69 1.46
CA TRP A 105 1.79 -8.13 1.56
C TRP A 105 0.71 -8.82 0.71
N PRO A 106 1.08 -9.65 -0.28
CA PRO A 106 0.11 -10.45 -1.03
C PRO A 106 -0.93 -11.21 -0.17
N ALA A 107 -0.52 -11.81 0.96
CA ALA A 107 -1.45 -12.50 1.86
C ALA A 107 -2.37 -11.54 2.66
N GLY A 108 -2.02 -10.27 2.72
CA GLY A 108 -2.78 -9.21 3.38
C GLY A 108 -4.12 -8.90 2.70
N TYR A 109 -4.30 -9.27 1.42
CA TYR A 109 -5.55 -9.07 0.67
C TYR A 109 -6.78 -9.63 1.38
N SER A 110 -6.65 -10.81 2.00
CA SER A 110 -7.74 -11.43 2.78
C SER A 110 -8.28 -10.53 3.88
N ARG A 111 -7.41 -9.70 4.48
CA ARG A 111 -7.74 -8.75 5.54
C ARG A 111 -8.13 -7.38 5.02
N LEU A 112 -8.09 -7.13 3.71
CA LEU A 112 -8.56 -5.89 3.08
C LEU A 112 -10.06 -5.95 2.73
N GLN A 113 -10.66 -7.14 2.78
CA GLN A 113 -12.10 -7.33 2.56
C GLN A 113 -12.90 -6.63 3.68
N GLY A 114 -13.87 -5.79 3.31
CA GLY A 114 -14.73 -5.06 4.25
C GLY A 114 -14.11 -3.80 4.90
N ASN A 115 -12.90 -3.39 4.47
CA ASN A 115 -12.26 -2.15 4.92
C ASN A 115 -12.56 -0.96 3.99
N LYS A 116 -12.36 0.27 4.48
CA LYS A 116 -12.52 1.55 3.74
C LYS A 116 -11.55 1.77 2.55
N VAL A 117 -10.86 0.74 2.08
CA VAL A 117 -9.88 0.81 0.98
C VAL A 117 -10.48 0.33 -0.36
N ARG A 118 -11.81 0.25 -0.44
CA ARG A 118 -12.51 -0.16 -1.66
C ARG A 118 -13.91 0.42 -1.74
N TRP A 119 -14.36 0.67 -2.96
CA TRP A 119 -15.76 0.82 -3.30
C TRP A 119 -16.46 -0.53 -3.14
N GLU A 120 -17.60 -0.52 -2.47
CA GLU A 120 -18.43 -1.71 -2.24
C GLU A 120 -19.65 -1.71 -3.15
N TRP A 121 -19.42 -1.59 -4.45
CA TRP A 121 -20.51 -1.66 -5.41
C TRP A 121 -21.10 -3.06 -5.44
N SER A 122 -22.39 -3.12 -5.76
CA SER A 122 -23.11 -4.36 -5.98
C SER A 122 -23.85 -4.28 -7.29
N THR A 123 -23.90 -5.39 -8.01
CA THR A 123 -24.68 -5.46 -9.24
C THR A 123 -26.17 -5.25 -8.93
N VAL A 124 -26.93 -4.86 -9.96
CA VAL A 124 -28.38 -5.06 -9.94
C VAL A 124 -28.69 -6.57 -9.89
N PRO A 125 -29.90 -6.98 -9.46
CA PRO A 125 -30.30 -8.38 -9.46
C PRO A 125 -30.16 -8.98 -10.87
N GLN A 126 -29.44 -10.10 -10.97
CA GLN A 126 -29.19 -10.75 -12.24
C GLN A 126 -30.19 -11.89 -12.45
N LYS A 127 -31.10 -11.77 -13.41
CA LYS A 127 -32.11 -12.79 -13.72
C LYS A 127 -31.49 -14.19 -13.94
N PRO A 128 -30.39 -14.34 -14.70
CA PRO A 128 -29.76 -15.66 -14.90
C PRO A 128 -29.11 -16.25 -13.64
N LEU A 129 -28.95 -15.45 -12.58
CA LEU A 129 -28.34 -15.87 -11.31
C LEU A 129 -29.37 -15.90 -10.19
N ASN A 130 -30.62 -16.31 -10.47
CA ASN A 130 -31.71 -16.34 -9.50
C ASN A 130 -31.90 -14.99 -8.78
N ASN A 131 -31.79 -13.88 -9.51
CA ASN A 131 -31.89 -12.52 -8.97
C ASN A 131 -30.86 -12.19 -7.87
N ARG A 132 -29.74 -12.92 -7.81
CA ARG A 132 -28.65 -12.58 -6.89
C ARG A 132 -28.02 -11.24 -7.26
N ARG A 133 -27.58 -10.52 -6.22
CA ARG A 133 -26.67 -9.39 -6.33
C ARG A 133 -25.26 -9.88 -6.03
N LEU A 134 -24.31 -9.50 -6.86
CA LEU A 134 -22.91 -9.83 -6.67
C LEU A 134 -22.16 -8.61 -6.19
N LEU A 135 -21.27 -8.80 -5.22
CA LEU A 135 -20.33 -7.78 -4.78
C LEU A 135 -19.31 -7.54 -5.90
N PHE A 136 -19.07 -6.28 -6.24
CA PHE A 136 -18.10 -5.86 -7.24
C PHE A 136 -17.07 -4.91 -6.59
N PRO A 137 -16.03 -5.48 -5.94
CA PRO A 137 -14.94 -4.69 -5.36
C PRO A 137 -14.22 -3.84 -6.40
N GLN A 138 -13.97 -2.58 -6.08
CA GLN A 138 -12.90 -1.81 -6.71
C GLN A 138 -12.09 -1.12 -5.62
N GLY A 139 -10.76 -1.11 -5.69
CA GLY A 139 -9.97 -0.45 -4.67
C GLY A 139 -10.15 1.07 -4.72
N THR A 140 -9.99 1.69 -3.55
CA THR A 140 -9.94 3.14 -3.34
C THR A 140 -8.62 3.46 -2.67
N LEU A 141 -7.56 3.35 -3.45
CA LEU A 141 -6.20 3.66 -3.04
C LEU A 141 -5.36 4.02 -4.25
N LEU A 142 -4.23 4.69 -4.01
CA LEU A 142 -3.24 4.93 -5.06
C LEU A 142 -2.72 3.61 -5.67
N GLY A 143 -2.85 3.42 -6.97
CA GLY A 143 -2.62 2.17 -7.69
C GLY A 143 -3.91 1.42 -8.07
N GLY A 144 -5.03 1.76 -7.43
CA GLY A 144 -6.33 1.10 -7.61
C GLY A 144 -6.55 -0.11 -6.72
#